data_AF-A0A7C4YT60-F1
#
_entry.id   AF-A0A7C4YT60-F1
#
_cell.length_a   1.000
_cell.length_b   1.000
_cell.length_c   1.000
_cell.angle_alpha   90.00
_cell.angle_beta   90.00
_cell.angle_gamma   90.00
#
_symmetry.space_group_name_H-M   'P 1'
#
loop_
_entity.id
_entity.type
_entity.pdbx_description
1 polymer ?
#
loop_
_entity_poly.entity_id
_entity_poly.type
_entity_poly.pdbx_seq_one_letter_code
_entity_poly.pdbx_strand_id
1 'polypeptide(L)'
;LVVVGDFPENVSEKDYQVASNNLFEAGNLAEKYGVRLAIEFIAGAKFIGCLSTAKLLVEKTQHKNVGILFDTFHFFRGISKMEDIDEVKGEEIFFVHINDVSDKPREILTDKDRVLPGQGIMPLKEIVKRLKKIKYNGYYCLELFDEKLWNGDPFTVAKKCFDNLKKFEEAL
;
A
#
# COMPACT_ATOMS: atom_id res chain seq x y z
N LEU A 1 -10.88 4.74 3.96
CA LEU A 1 -10.79 5.52 2.72
C LEU A 1 -9.32 5.57 2.32
N VAL A 2 -9.00 5.18 1.09
CA VAL A 2 -7.65 5.33 0.54
C VAL A 2 -7.45 6.79 0.15
N VAL A 3 -6.29 7.35 0.51
CA VAL A 3 -5.90 8.72 0.20
C VAL A 3 -4.55 8.67 -0.50
N VAL A 4 -4.43 9.35 -1.64
CA VAL A 4 -3.18 9.50 -2.37
C VAL A 4 -2.81 10.98 -2.35
N GLY A 5 -1.53 11.29 -2.17
CA GLY A 5 -1.05 12.66 -2.26
C GLY A 5 -1.20 13.22 -3.68
N ASP A 6 -1.20 14.54 -3.79
CA ASP A 6 -1.04 15.19 -5.09
C ASP A 6 0.31 14.79 -5.71
N PHE A 7 0.43 14.98 -7.03
CA PHE A 7 1.66 14.72 -7.79
C PHE A 7 2.34 16.02 -8.22
N PRO A 8 2.84 16.85 -7.28
CA PRO A 8 3.49 18.10 -7.62
C PRO A 8 4.80 17.84 -8.38
N GLU A 9 5.08 18.66 -9.39
CA GLU A 9 6.32 18.55 -10.16
C GLU A 9 7.55 18.91 -9.34
N ASN A 10 7.42 19.86 -8.40
CA ASN A 10 8.46 20.31 -7.50
C ASN A 10 8.01 20.09 -6.05
N VAL A 11 8.84 19.40 -5.27
CA VAL A 11 8.55 19.07 -3.86
C VAL A 11 9.59 19.75 -2.98
N SER A 12 9.11 20.36 -1.92
CA SER A 12 9.88 21.01 -0.87
C SER A 12 9.48 20.49 0.51
N GLU A 13 10.27 20.78 1.53
CA GLU A 13 9.93 20.42 2.92
C GLU A 13 8.62 21.06 3.40
N LYS A 14 8.27 22.25 2.86
CA LYS A 14 7.03 22.95 3.21
C LYS A 14 5.79 22.15 2.80
N ASP A 15 5.87 21.41 1.70
CA ASP A 15 4.75 20.61 1.20
C ASP A 15 4.38 19.49 2.18
N TYR A 16 5.36 18.91 2.88
CA TYR A 16 5.09 17.93 3.93
C TYR A 16 4.44 18.55 5.18
N GLN A 17 4.72 19.81 5.50
CA GLN A 17 4.01 20.52 6.57
C GLN A 17 2.56 20.80 6.17
N VAL A 18 2.33 21.25 4.93
CA VAL A 18 0.98 21.49 4.41
C VAL A 18 0.19 20.19 4.38
N ALA A 19 0.76 19.10 3.85
CA ALA A 19 0.10 17.81 3.82
C ALA A 19 -0.24 17.29 5.21
N SER A 20 0.67 17.44 6.19
CA SER A 20 0.40 17.04 7.57
C SER A 20 -0.78 17.82 8.17
N ASN A 21 -0.87 19.13 7.93
CA ASN A 21 -1.99 19.95 8.41
C ASN A 21 -3.30 19.56 7.73
N ASN A 22 -3.28 19.38 6.41
CA ASN A 22 -4.46 18.97 5.64
C ASN A 22 -4.95 17.57 6.05
N LEU A 23 -4.04 16.64 6.31
CA LEU A 23 -4.38 15.30 6.80
C LEU A 23 -4.95 15.35 8.22
N PHE A 24 -4.47 16.25 9.08
CA PHE A 24 -5.07 16.45 10.40
C PHE A 24 -6.51 16.96 10.29
N GLU A 25 -6.77 17.96 9.45
CA GLU A 25 -8.12 18.47 9.20
C GLU A 25 -9.04 17.40 8.59
N ALA A 26 -8.55 16.66 7.60
CA ALA A 26 -9.27 15.55 6.99
C ALA A 26 -9.53 14.42 8.01
N GLY A 27 -8.58 14.15 8.90
CA GLY A 27 -8.71 13.19 10.00
C GLY A 27 -9.84 13.57 10.96
N ASN A 28 -9.92 14.85 11.35
CA ASN A 28 -11.00 15.36 12.21
C ASN A 28 -12.37 15.23 11.53
N LEU A 29 -12.43 15.42 10.21
CA LEU A 29 -13.67 15.22 9.45
C LEU A 29 -14.04 13.73 9.38
N ALA A 30 -13.08 12.87 9.05
CA ALA A 30 -13.28 11.43 8.94
C ALA A 30 -13.73 10.80 10.27
N GLU A 31 -13.19 11.28 11.40
CA GLU A 31 -13.58 10.83 12.73
C GLU A 31 -15.08 11.00 12.99
N LYS A 32 -15.68 12.12 12.56
CA LYS A 32 -17.12 12.39 12.72
C LYS A 32 -18.01 11.35 12.04
N TYR A 33 -17.48 10.61 11.08
CA TYR A 33 -18.18 9.56 10.33
C TYR A 33 -17.67 8.16 10.66
N GLY A 34 -16.78 8.00 11.64
CA GLY A 34 -16.17 6.70 11.96
C GLY A 34 -15.28 6.15 10.83
N VAL A 35 -14.78 7.03 9.95
CA VAL A 35 -13.91 6.67 8.83
C VAL A 35 -12.44 6.80 9.23
N ARG A 36 -11.60 5.88 8.76
CA ARG A 36 -10.13 5.99 8.82
C ARG A 36 -9.57 6.31 7.43
N LEU A 37 -8.57 7.17 7.39
CA LEU A 37 -7.83 7.59 6.20
C LEU A 37 -6.52 6.80 6.14
N ALA A 38 -6.27 6.12 5.03
CA ALA A 38 -5.05 5.36 4.81
C ALA A 38 -4.29 5.99 3.63
N ILE A 39 -3.15 6.61 3.91
CA ILE A 39 -2.32 7.28 2.91
C ILE A 39 -1.48 6.22 2.21
N GLU A 40 -1.62 6.14 0.90
CA GLU A 40 -0.84 5.27 0.05
C GLU A 40 0.40 5.99 -0.47
N PHE A 41 1.56 5.35 -0.33
CA PHE A 41 2.79 5.79 -0.99
C PHE A 41 2.88 5.17 -2.38
N ILE A 42 3.25 5.97 -3.38
CA ILE A 42 3.22 5.55 -4.78
C ILE A 42 4.64 5.49 -5.34
N ALA A 43 5.05 4.32 -5.82
CA ALA A 43 6.38 4.15 -6.42
C ALA A 43 6.61 5.13 -7.59
N GLY A 44 7.69 5.89 -7.52
CA GLY A 44 8.06 6.89 -8.54
C GLY A 44 7.37 8.24 -8.39
N ALA A 45 6.47 8.41 -7.43
CA ALA A 45 5.96 9.73 -7.06
C ALA A 45 7.08 10.57 -6.43
N LYS A 46 7.13 11.86 -6.79
CA LYS A 46 8.07 12.82 -6.18
C LYS A 46 7.69 13.15 -4.74
N PHE A 47 6.41 13.02 -4.40
CA PHE A 47 5.85 13.29 -3.09
C PHE A 47 5.28 11.98 -2.51
N ILE A 48 5.71 11.61 -1.29
CA ILE A 48 5.26 10.36 -0.61
C ILE A 48 5.52 9.13 -1.50
N GLY A 49 6.74 9.00 -2.02
CA GLY A 49 7.11 7.93 -2.96
C GLY A 49 7.58 6.61 -2.31
N CYS A 50 7.67 6.55 -0.98
CA CYS A 50 8.16 5.40 -0.24
C CYS A 50 7.56 5.29 1.17
N LEU A 51 7.71 4.12 1.78
CA LEU A 51 7.15 3.79 3.08
C LEU A 51 7.69 4.69 4.20
N SER A 52 9.01 4.93 4.21
CA SER A 52 9.64 5.77 5.23
C SER A 52 9.12 7.21 5.22
N THR A 53 8.86 7.77 4.04
CA THR A 53 8.23 9.09 3.89
C THR A 53 6.78 9.09 4.38
N ALA A 54 5.99 8.07 4.02
CA ALA A 54 4.60 7.95 4.48
C ALA A 54 4.51 7.82 6.00
N LYS A 55 5.39 7.01 6.61
CA LYS A 55 5.54 6.88 8.07
C LYS A 55 5.78 8.24 8.72
N LEU A 56 6.80 8.98 8.27
CA LEU A 56 7.13 10.29 8.84
C LEU A 56 5.96 11.28 8.73
N LEU A 57 5.22 11.26 7.61
CA LEU A 57 4.05 12.11 7.44
C LEU A 57 2.91 11.74 8.40
N VAL A 58 2.62 10.45 8.57
CA VAL A 58 1.60 9.96 9.51
C VAL A 58 1.99 10.30 10.96
N GLU A 59 3.24 10.07 11.34
CA GLU A 59 3.77 10.43 12.66
C GLU A 59 3.65 11.94 12.93
N LYS A 60 3.98 12.77 11.93
CA LYS A 60 3.88 14.23 12.04
C LYS A 60 2.43 14.71 12.13
N THR A 61 1.50 14.01 11.48
CA THR A 61 0.08 14.34 11.50
C THR A 61 -0.55 14.10 12.88
N GLN A 62 -0.02 13.17 13.68
CA GLN A 62 -0.46 12.90 15.06
C GLN A 62 -1.99 12.70 15.21
N HIS A 63 -2.64 12.04 14.23
CA HIS A 63 -4.09 11.85 14.23
C HIS A 63 -4.45 10.35 14.15
N LYS A 64 -5.19 9.84 15.14
CA LYS A 64 -5.53 8.40 15.27
C LYS A 64 -6.33 7.81 14.10
N ASN A 65 -7.06 8.65 13.35
CA ASN A 65 -7.79 8.26 12.14
C ASN A 65 -6.97 8.36 10.86
N VAL A 66 -5.68 8.68 10.94
CA VAL A 66 -4.76 8.79 9.80
C VAL A 66 -3.68 7.72 9.94
N GLY A 67 -3.53 6.90 8.91
CA GLY A 67 -2.57 5.79 8.88
C GLY A 67 -2.08 5.54 7.46
N ILE A 68 -1.44 4.39 7.26
CA ILE A 68 -0.77 4.02 6.01
C ILE A 68 -1.59 2.95 5.29
N LEU A 69 -1.71 3.08 3.97
CA LEU A 69 -1.99 1.98 3.08
C LEU A 69 -0.67 1.43 2.55
N PHE A 70 -0.39 0.17 2.82
CA PHE A 70 0.80 -0.51 2.35
C PHE A 70 0.46 -1.31 1.11
N ASP A 71 0.95 -0.90 -0.07
CA ASP A 71 0.84 -1.70 -1.29
C ASP A 71 2.16 -2.43 -1.59
N THR A 72 2.09 -3.74 -1.75
CA THR A 72 3.26 -4.58 -2.07
C THR A 72 3.94 -4.19 -3.39
N PHE A 73 3.18 -3.75 -4.40
CA PHE A 73 3.71 -3.27 -5.67
C PHE A 73 4.53 -1.99 -5.47
N HIS A 74 3.95 -0.98 -4.82
CA HIS A 74 4.63 0.29 -4.59
C HIS A 74 5.84 0.12 -3.65
N PHE A 75 5.75 -0.80 -2.70
CA PHE A 75 6.86 -1.15 -1.83
C PHE A 75 8.02 -1.78 -2.61
N PHE A 76 7.73 -2.80 -3.43
CA PHE A 76 8.76 -3.53 -4.17
C PHE A 76 9.37 -2.71 -5.31
N ARG A 77 8.54 -2.08 -6.14
CA ARG A 77 8.96 -1.27 -7.29
C ARG A 77 9.69 0.00 -6.84
N GLY A 78 9.24 0.60 -5.75
CA GLY A 78 9.75 1.86 -5.23
C GLY A 78 11.14 1.74 -4.62
N ILE A 79 11.52 2.82 -3.92
CA ILE A 79 12.83 2.93 -3.24
C ILE A 79 12.80 2.42 -1.79
N SER A 80 11.66 1.92 -1.32
CA SER A 80 11.52 1.34 0.01
C SER A 80 12.41 0.10 0.16
N LYS A 81 12.87 -0.14 1.37
CA LYS A 81 13.72 -1.30 1.73
C LYS A 81 12.98 -2.23 2.67
N MET A 82 13.43 -3.48 2.74
CA MET A 82 12.79 -4.51 3.54
C MET A 82 12.80 -4.19 5.05
N GLU A 83 13.87 -3.52 5.50
CA GLU A 83 14.04 -2.99 6.85
C GLU A 83 13.09 -1.83 7.18
N ASP A 84 12.61 -1.07 6.18
CA ASP A 84 11.66 0.03 6.43
C ASP A 84 10.34 -0.48 7.02
N ILE A 85 9.97 -1.75 6.76
CA ILE A 85 8.79 -2.39 7.37
C ILE A 85 8.95 -2.48 8.88
N ASP A 86 10.15 -2.83 9.36
CA ASP A 86 10.42 -3.06 10.78
C ASP A 86 10.34 -1.76 11.60
N GLU A 87 10.45 -0.59 10.96
CA GLU A 87 10.39 0.73 11.60
C GLU A 87 8.96 1.24 11.78
N VAL A 88 7.97 0.66 11.11
CA VAL A 88 6.56 1.09 11.18
C VAL A 88 5.85 0.38 12.33
N LYS A 89 4.97 1.08 13.07
CA LYS A 89 4.11 0.40 14.05
C LYS A 89 2.98 -0.31 13.31
N GLY A 90 2.73 -1.59 13.60
CA GLY A 90 1.66 -2.34 12.92
C GLY A 90 0.28 -1.69 13.01
N GLU A 91 -0.01 -0.94 14.09
CA GLU A 91 -1.26 -0.19 14.26
C GLU A 91 -1.38 1.05 13.35
N GLU A 92 -0.25 1.58 12.84
CA GLU A 92 -0.24 2.70 11.89
C GLU A 92 -0.56 2.25 10.46
N ILE A 93 -0.43 0.95 10.16
CA ILE A 93 -0.87 0.37 8.88
C ILE A 93 -2.35 0.02 9.00
N PHE A 94 -3.20 0.72 8.26
CA PHE A 94 -4.65 0.48 8.31
C PHE A 94 -5.13 -0.54 7.29
N PHE A 95 -4.40 -0.67 6.18
CA PHE A 95 -4.80 -1.49 5.06
C PHE A 95 -3.57 -1.97 4.28
N VAL A 96 -3.62 -3.20 3.78
CA VAL A 96 -2.57 -3.73 2.89
C VAL A 96 -3.20 -4.06 1.55
N HIS A 97 -2.68 -3.49 0.47
CA HIS A 97 -2.88 -4.03 -0.87
C HIS A 97 -1.82 -5.10 -1.11
N ILE A 98 -2.27 -6.31 -1.47
CA ILE A 98 -1.42 -7.44 -1.79
C ILE A 98 -1.60 -7.81 -3.26
N ASN A 99 -0.49 -7.98 -3.94
CA ASN A 99 -0.37 -8.40 -5.33
C ASN A 99 1.04 -8.98 -5.53
N ASP A 100 1.31 -9.59 -6.68
CA ASP A 100 2.66 -9.96 -7.11
C ASP A 100 3.01 -9.20 -8.40
N VAL A 101 4.22 -9.37 -8.96
CA VAL A 101 4.59 -8.78 -10.26
C VAL A 101 5.20 -9.78 -11.21
N SER A 102 4.92 -9.62 -12.51
CA SER A 102 5.57 -10.38 -13.57
C SER A 102 7.10 -10.20 -13.56
N ASP A 103 7.82 -11.21 -14.06
CA ASP A 103 9.28 -11.20 -14.13
C ASP A 103 9.77 -10.22 -15.21
N LYS A 104 9.97 -8.97 -14.80
CA LYS A 104 10.51 -7.88 -15.60
C LYS A 104 11.50 -7.06 -14.77
N PRO A 105 12.45 -6.36 -15.40
CA PRO A 105 13.27 -5.38 -14.72
C PRO A 105 12.42 -4.38 -13.93
N ARG A 106 12.81 -4.13 -12.68
CA ARG A 106 11.97 -3.43 -11.71
C ARG A 106 11.60 -2.01 -12.17
N GLU A 107 12.53 -1.32 -12.81
CA GLU A 107 12.40 0.06 -13.28
C GLU A 107 11.37 0.23 -14.40
N ILE A 108 11.02 -0.84 -15.14
CA ILE A 108 10.02 -0.80 -16.21
C ILE A 108 8.66 -1.36 -15.80
N LEU A 109 8.52 -1.86 -14.56
CA LEU A 109 7.25 -2.34 -14.04
C LEU A 109 6.23 -1.19 -14.00
N THR A 110 5.00 -1.52 -14.36
CA THR A 110 3.81 -0.65 -14.30
C THR A 110 2.68 -1.39 -13.58
N ASP A 111 1.59 -0.70 -13.22
CA ASP A 111 0.47 -1.34 -12.52
C ASP A 111 -0.15 -2.51 -13.30
N LYS A 112 -0.05 -2.50 -14.63
CA LYS A 112 -0.51 -3.59 -15.51
C LYS A 112 0.30 -4.88 -15.37
N ASP A 113 1.48 -4.79 -14.78
CA ASP A 113 2.38 -5.92 -14.55
C ASP A 113 2.10 -6.64 -13.24
N ARG A 114 1.13 -6.14 -12.46
CA ARG A 114 0.65 -6.80 -11.24
C ARG A 114 -0.05 -8.11 -11.60
N VAL A 115 0.31 -9.17 -10.89
CA VAL A 115 -0.29 -10.51 -11.03
C VAL A 115 -0.74 -11.03 -9.68
N LEU A 116 -1.42 -12.16 -9.67
CA LEU A 116 -1.91 -12.79 -8.45
C LEU A 116 -0.77 -13.17 -7.49
N PRO A 117 -0.93 -13.02 -6.16
CA PRO A 117 0.06 -13.44 -5.15
C PRO A 117 0.61 -14.85 -5.38
N GLY A 118 1.95 -14.94 -5.38
CA GLY A 118 2.69 -16.19 -5.58
C GLY A 118 2.84 -16.62 -7.04
N GLN A 119 2.41 -15.79 -8.00
CA GLN A 119 2.62 -16.02 -9.43
C GLN A 119 3.70 -15.11 -10.02
N GLY A 120 4.35 -14.29 -9.20
CA GLY A 120 5.37 -13.35 -9.62
C GLY A 120 6.71 -13.54 -8.90
N ILE A 121 7.52 -12.48 -8.93
CA ILE A 121 8.90 -12.50 -8.42
C ILE A 121 9.08 -11.75 -7.09
N MET A 122 8.03 -11.13 -6.54
CA MET A 122 8.17 -10.37 -5.31
C MET A 122 8.44 -11.30 -4.12
N PRO A 123 9.29 -10.92 -3.15
CA PRO A 123 9.53 -11.69 -1.93
C PRO A 123 8.35 -11.56 -0.94
N LEU A 124 7.12 -11.83 -1.39
CA LEU A 124 5.88 -11.59 -0.65
C LEU A 124 5.82 -12.31 0.69
N LYS A 125 6.32 -13.54 0.77
CA LYS A 125 6.34 -14.29 2.05
C LYS A 125 7.15 -13.55 3.11
N GLU A 126 8.29 -12.96 2.72
CA GLU A 126 9.12 -12.18 3.63
C GLU A 126 8.45 -10.85 4.01
N ILE A 127 7.82 -10.17 3.06
CA ILE A 127 7.04 -8.94 3.33
C ILE A 127 5.93 -9.24 4.34
N VAL A 128 5.12 -10.28 4.11
CA VAL A 128 4.02 -10.67 5.00
C VAL A 128 4.53 -11.10 6.37
N LYS A 129 5.64 -11.85 6.43
CA LYS A 129 6.28 -12.22 7.70
C LYS A 129 6.71 -11.00 8.51
N ARG A 130 7.23 -9.96 7.86
CA ARG A 130 7.62 -8.71 8.53
C ARG A 130 6.42 -7.89 9.00
N LEU A 131 5.36 -7.81 8.19
CA LEU A 131 4.09 -7.22 8.61
C LEU A 131 3.51 -7.92 9.85
N LYS A 132 3.53 -9.27 9.88
CA LYS A 132 3.15 -10.05 11.07
C LYS A 132 4.05 -9.75 12.27
N LYS A 133 5.36 -9.59 12.06
CA LYS A 133 6.34 -9.29 13.12
C LYS A 133 6.09 -7.93 13.79
N ILE A 134 5.71 -6.90 13.02
CA ILE A 134 5.28 -5.60 13.56
C ILE A 134 3.85 -5.61 14.11
N LYS A 135 3.23 -6.79 14.20
CA LYS A 135 1.87 -7.03 14.71
C LYS A 135 0.76 -6.38 13.89
N TYR A 136 0.96 -6.21 12.58
CA TYR A 136 -0.14 -5.91 11.69
C TYR A 136 -1.13 -7.08 11.69
N ASN A 137 -2.40 -6.79 11.99
CA ASN A 137 -3.49 -7.75 12.09
C ASN A 137 -4.73 -7.35 11.26
N GLY A 138 -4.55 -6.41 10.32
CA GLY A 138 -5.60 -5.93 9.43
C GLY A 138 -5.82 -6.80 8.20
N TYR A 139 -6.57 -6.26 7.24
CA TYR A 139 -6.94 -6.96 6.00
C TYR A 139 -5.87 -6.85 4.91
N TYR A 140 -5.60 -7.97 4.26
CA TYR A 140 -4.90 -8.02 2.98
C TYR A 140 -5.94 -8.03 1.85
N CYS A 141 -5.94 -6.98 1.04
CA CYS A 141 -6.87 -6.78 -0.06
C CYS A 141 -6.15 -6.94 -1.40
N LEU A 142 -6.68 -7.76 -2.30
CA LEU A 142 -6.09 -7.94 -3.62
C LEU A 142 -6.36 -6.73 -4.50
N GLU A 143 -5.32 -6.16 -5.11
CA GLU A 143 -5.44 -5.08 -6.08
C GLU A 143 -4.64 -5.39 -7.36
N LEU A 144 -5.33 -5.48 -8.50
CA LEU A 144 -4.76 -5.82 -9.81
C LEU A 144 -5.30 -4.89 -10.89
N PHE A 145 -4.45 -4.57 -11.87
CA PHE A 145 -4.80 -3.76 -13.04
C PHE A 145 -4.64 -4.56 -14.34
N ASP A 146 -5.26 -5.74 -14.38
CA ASP A 146 -5.23 -6.63 -15.54
C ASP A 146 -6.51 -6.48 -16.38
N GLU A 147 -6.36 -5.89 -17.57
CA GLU A 147 -7.44 -5.71 -18.54
C GLU A 147 -8.14 -7.03 -18.92
N LYS A 148 -7.43 -8.17 -18.87
CA LYS A 148 -8.05 -9.48 -19.13
C LYS A 148 -9.01 -9.88 -18.02
N LEU A 149 -8.70 -9.54 -16.77
CA LEU A 149 -9.59 -9.78 -15.64
C LEU A 149 -10.83 -8.86 -15.72
N TRP A 150 -10.66 -7.61 -16.16
CA TRP A 150 -11.77 -6.68 -16.31
C TRP A 150 -12.80 -7.10 -17.37
N ASN A 151 -12.34 -7.80 -18.42
CA ASN A 151 -13.19 -8.32 -19.48
C ASN A 151 -13.80 -9.70 -19.17
N GLY A 152 -13.50 -10.27 -18.00
CA GLY A 152 -14.06 -11.54 -17.55
C GLY A 152 -15.42 -11.41 -16.86
N ASP A 153 -16.10 -12.54 -16.66
CA ASP A 153 -17.28 -12.58 -15.78
C ASP A 153 -16.88 -12.20 -14.33
N PRO A 154 -17.49 -11.17 -13.71
CA PRO A 154 -17.06 -10.66 -12.41
C PRO A 154 -17.07 -11.71 -11.29
N PHE A 155 -18.07 -12.59 -11.27
CA PHE A 155 -18.16 -13.64 -10.24
C PHE A 155 -17.04 -14.68 -10.40
N THR A 156 -16.80 -15.13 -11.64
CA THR A 156 -15.74 -16.08 -11.97
C THR A 156 -14.36 -15.50 -11.66
N VAL A 157 -14.12 -14.24 -12.00
CA VAL A 157 -12.87 -13.53 -11.68
C VAL A 157 -12.68 -13.41 -10.18
N ALA A 158 -13.69 -12.94 -9.45
CA ALA A 158 -13.62 -12.80 -7.99
C ALA A 158 -13.36 -14.15 -7.30
N LYS A 159 -14.01 -15.23 -7.74
CA LYS A 159 -13.78 -16.59 -7.23
C LYS A 159 -12.34 -17.05 -7.47
N LYS A 160 -11.82 -16.88 -8.69
CA LYS A 160 -10.42 -17.22 -9.02
C LYS A 160 -9.43 -16.46 -8.13
N CYS A 161 -9.65 -15.16 -7.93
CA CYS A 161 -8.84 -14.31 -7.09
C CYS A 161 -8.87 -14.76 -5.62
N PHE A 162 -10.06 -15.06 -5.09
CA PHE A 162 -10.25 -15.56 -3.73
C PHE A 162 -9.56 -16.92 -3.51
N ASP A 163 -9.75 -17.86 -4.43
CA ASP A 163 -9.13 -19.19 -4.36
C ASP A 163 -7.59 -19.09 -4.40
N ASN A 164 -7.04 -18.16 -5.20
CA ASN A 164 -5.61 -17.89 -5.20
C ASN A 164 -5.11 -17.30 -3.87
N LEU A 165 -5.81 -16.31 -3.30
CA LEU A 165 -5.44 -15.72 -2.01
C LEU A 165 -5.45 -16.77 -0.90
N LYS A 166 -6.46 -17.65 -0.85
CA LYS A 166 -6.51 -18.76 0.11
C LYS A 166 -5.31 -19.69 -0.02
N LYS A 167 -4.99 -20.10 -1.25
CA LYS A 167 -3.83 -20.95 -1.51
C LYS A 167 -2.52 -20.27 -1.11
N PHE A 168 -2.40 -18.96 -1.35
CA PHE A 168 -1.23 -18.19 -0.94
C PHE A 168 -1.12 -18.12 0.60
N GLU A 169 -2.23 -17.86 1.29
CA GLU A 169 -2.31 -17.83 2.75
C GLU A 169 -1.89 -19.16 3.39
N GLU A 170 -2.35 -20.29 2.85
CA GLU A 170 -1.96 -21.64 3.31
C GLU A 170 -0.45 -21.91 3.17
N ALA A 171 0.24 -21.16 2.32
CA ALA A 171 1.66 -21.31 2.05
C ALA A 171 2.57 -20.33 2.84
N LEU A 172 1.99 -19.46 3.69
CA LEU A 172 2.68 -18.49 4.55
C LEU A 172 3.12 -19.09 5.89
#